data_AF-A0A3D2S3U2-F1
#
_entry.id   AF-A0A3D2S3U2-F1
#
_cell.length_a   1.000
_cell.length_b   1.000
_cell.length_c   1.000
_cell.angle_alpha   90.00
_cell.angle_beta   90.00
_cell.angle_gamma   90.00
#
_symmetry.space_group_name_H-M   'P 1'
#
loop_
_entity.id
_entity.type
_entity.pdbx_description
1 polymer ?
#
loop_
_entity_poly.entity_id
_entity_poly.type
_entity_poly.pdbx_seq_one_letter_code
_entity_poly.pdbx_strand_id
1 'polypeptide(L)'
;MPVDETNGCLQVVAGSHKMGLLNHHTEDREGRFLEVLDSLIDESKVITCPMETGDALLFHNLTLHRSIAHTIDNLIRWAIDIRYVRDDDDAGAIYWKDPNFQWIIRSRTKPITPLNDWLEKW
;
A
#
# COMPACT_ATOMS: atom_id res chain seq x y z
N MET A 1 8.74 15.81 4.73
CA MET A 1 9.69 16.07 3.63
C MET A 1 9.01 15.67 2.33
N PRO A 2 9.20 16.43 1.24
CA PRO A 2 8.64 16.10 -0.06
C PRO A 2 9.17 14.75 -0.54
N VAL A 3 8.39 14.07 -1.38
CA VAL A 3 8.78 12.82 -2.03
C VAL A 3 8.81 12.96 -3.54
N ASP A 4 9.79 12.32 -4.17
CA ASP A 4 10.04 12.33 -5.61
C ASP A 4 10.65 10.99 -6.06
N GLU A 5 11.10 10.93 -7.31
CA GLU A 5 11.72 9.74 -7.90
C GLU A 5 13.01 9.26 -7.22
N THR A 6 13.63 10.06 -6.35
CA THR A 6 14.91 9.74 -5.70
C THR A 6 14.75 9.23 -4.27
N ASN A 7 13.63 9.57 -3.62
CA ASN A 7 13.41 9.25 -2.21
C ASN A 7 12.16 8.38 -1.94
N GLY A 8 11.69 7.70 -2.98
CA GLY A 8 10.71 6.64 -2.88
C GLY A 8 9.26 7.10 -2.87
N CYS A 9 8.90 8.06 -3.74
CA CYS A 9 7.50 8.31 -4.07
C CYS A 9 6.84 7.07 -4.71
N LEU A 10 5.50 7.09 -4.78
CA LEU A 10 4.75 6.01 -5.42
C LEU A 10 4.72 6.17 -6.94
N GLN A 11 4.68 5.02 -7.61
CA GLN A 11 4.23 4.89 -8.99
C GLN A 11 2.91 4.15 -9.02
N VAL A 12 2.03 4.57 -9.93
CA VAL A 12 0.76 3.89 -10.22
C VAL A 12 0.65 3.61 -11.71
N VAL A 13 -0.03 2.52 -12.08
CA VAL A 13 -0.38 2.24 -13.48
C VAL A 13 -1.79 2.77 -13.75
N ALA A 14 -1.91 3.84 -14.52
CA ALA A 14 -3.18 4.51 -14.78
C ALA A 14 -4.22 3.54 -15.38
N GLY A 15 -5.39 3.43 -14.75
CA GLY A 15 -6.49 2.58 -15.22
C GLY A 15 -6.34 1.09 -14.94
N SER A 16 -5.23 0.63 -14.34
CA SER A 16 -4.99 -0.79 -14.03
C SER A 16 -6.06 -1.43 -13.15
N HIS A 17 -6.71 -0.67 -12.28
CA HIS A 17 -7.83 -1.15 -11.45
C HIS A 17 -8.99 -1.76 -12.25
N LYS A 18 -9.12 -1.42 -13.55
CA LYS A 18 -10.15 -1.98 -14.44
C LYS A 18 -9.82 -3.38 -14.95
N MET A 19 -8.60 -3.87 -14.72
CA MET A 19 -8.17 -5.22 -15.09
C MET A 19 -8.69 -6.28 -14.11
N GLY A 20 -9.28 -5.87 -12.98
CA GLY A 20 -9.73 -6.77 -11.93
C GLY A 20 -8.58 -7.24 -11.03
N LEU A 21 -8.83 -8.30 -10.27
CA LEU A 21 -7.82 -8.93 -9.42
C LEU A 21 -6.85 -9.74 -10.30
N LEU A 22 -5.57 -9.38 -10.26
CA LEU A 22 -4.52 -10.09 -10.98
C LEU A 22 -3.84 -11.12 -10.07
N ASN A 23 -3.32 -12.18 -10.67
CA ASN A 23 -2.52 -13.17 -9.96
C ASN A 23 -1.19 -12.54 -9.54
N HIS A 24 -0.92 -12.59 -8.25
CA HIS A 24 0.35 -12.17 -7.68
C HIS A 24 1.22 -13.38 -7.41
N HIS A 25 2.53 -13.18 -7.50
CA HIS A 25 3.53 -14.11 -7.01
C HIS A 25 4.43 -13.37 -6.02
N THR A 26 5.04 -14.12 -5.11
CA THR A 26 6.03 -13.55 -4.19
C THR A 26 7.37 -13.54 -4.92
N GLU A 27 8.05 -12.40 -4.98
CA GLU A 27 9.41 -12.36 -5.51
C GLU A 27 10.39 -13.14 -4.60
N ASP A 28 11.46 -13.66 -5.20
CA ASP A 28 12.50 -14.44 -4.51
C ASP A 28 13.59 -13.56 -3.86
N ARG A 29 13.43 -12.24 -3.84
CA ARG A 29 14.39 -11.29 -3.25
C ARG A 29 14.14 -11.10 -1.75
N GLU A 30 15.04 -10.38 -1.06
CA GLU A 30 14.95 -10.15 0.40
C GLU A 30 13.62 -9.53 0.84
N GLY A 31 13.03 -8.66 0.00
CA GLY A 31 11.78 -7.97 0.31
C GLY A 31 10.55 -8.86 0.27
N ARG A 32 10.60 -9.99 -0.45
CA ARG A 32 9.48 -10.91 -0.67
C ARG A 32 8.18 -10.17 -1.01
N PHE A 33 8.28 -9.15 -1.85
CA PHE A 33 7.11 -8.38 -2.27
C PHE A 33 6.14 -9.23 -3.11
N LEU A 34 4.87 -8.87 -3.08
CA LEU A 34 3.86 -9.44 -3.99
C LEU A 34 3.92 -8.66 -5.31
N GLU A 35 4.22 -9.37 -6.39
CA GLU A 35 4.38 -8.80 -7.73
C GLU A 35 3.41 -9.43 -8.73
N VAL A 36 3.04 -8.65 -9.75
CA VAL A 36 2.39 -9.17 -10.97
C VAL A 36 3.45 -9.34 -12.06
N LEU A 37 3.14 -10.11 -13.11
CA LEU A 37 4.08 -10.25 -14.23
C LEU A 37 4.26 -8.91 -14.96
N ASP A 38 5.50 -8.56 -15.31
CA ASP A 38 5.83 -7.35 -16.06
C ASP A 38 5.04 -7.22 -17.38
N SER A 39 4.70 -8.36 -18.02
CA SER A 39 3.90 -8.38 -19.25
C SER A 39 2.47 -7.86 -19.07
N LEU A 40 1.98 -7.72 -17.83
CA LEU A 40 0.68 -7.14 -17.49
C LEU A 40 0.78 -5.63 -17.24
N ILE A 41 1.98 -5.06 -17.21
CA ILE A 41 2.23 -3.65 -16.93
C ILE A 41 2.39 -2.90 -18.26
N ASP A 42 1.50 -1.95 -18.49
CA ASP A 42 1.65 -0.99 -19.57
C ASP A 42 2.53 0.17 -19.09
N GLU A 43 3.84 0.08 -19.38
CA GLU A 43 4.83 1.07 -18.97
C GLU A 43 4.50 2.49 -19.46
N SER A 44 3.78 2.65 -20.57
CA SER A 44 3.35 3.97 -21.07
C SER A 44 2.31 4.65 -20.17
N LYS A 45 1.69 3.89 -19.25
CA LYS A 45 0.69 4.36 -18.30
C LYS A 45 1.21 4.47 -16.87
N VAL A 46 2.50 4.22 -16.65
CA VAL A 46 3.13 4.42 -15.34
C VAL A 46 3.22 5.92 -15.06
N ILE A 47 2.65 6.33 -13.94
CA ILE A 47 2.68 7.70 -13.45
C ILE A 47 3.48 7.71 -12.15
N THR A 48 4.57 8.48 -12.13
CA THR A 48 5.29 8.83 -10.90
C THR A 48 4.52 9.92 -10.17
N CYS A 49 4.34 9.78 -8.86
CA CYS A 49 3.56 10.69 -8.04
C CYS A 49 4.43 11.42 -7.01
N PRO A 50 5.22 12.45 -7.43
CA PRO A 50 5.86 13.34 -6.48
C PRO A 50 4.82 14.06 -5.65
N MET A 51 5.10 14.29 -4.37
CA MET A 51 4.16 14.85 -3.41
C MET A 51 4.88 15.73 -2.39
N GLU A 52 4.24 16.82 -2.01
CA GLU A 52 4.69 17.67 -0.92
C GLU A 52 4.26 17.11 0.45
N THR A 53 4.85 17.64 1.52
CA THR A 53 4.43 17.24 2.87
C THR A 53 3.00 17.68 3.14
N GLY A 54 2.12 16.72 3.40
CA GLY A 54 0.70 16.97 3.67
C GLY A 54 -0.21 16.62 2.48
N ASP A 55 0.35 16.36 1.31
CA ASP A 55 -0.43 15.83 0.18
C ASP A 55 -0.93 14.41 0.48
N ALA A 56 -2.01 14.02 -0.20
CA ALA A 56 -2.56 12.68 -0.13
C ALA A 56 -2.85 12.14 -1.53
N LEU A 57 -2.51 10.88 -1.77
CA LEU A 57 -2.87 10.14 -2.97
C LEU A 57 -3.97 9.12 -2.65
N LEU A 58 -5.10 9.24 -3.35
CA LEU A 58 -6.22 8.31 -3.24
C LEU A 58 -6.31 7.47 -4.52
N PHE A 59 -6.35 6.15 -4.37
CA PHE A 59 -6.47 5.23 -5.50
C PHE A 59 -7.27 3.98 -5.12
N HIS A 60 -7.80 3.30 -6.14
CA HIS A 60 -8.59 2.08 -5.98
C HIS A 60 -7.74 0.91 -5.49
N ASN A 61 -8.28 0.01 -4.65
CA ASN A 61 -7.55 -1.14 -4.07
C ASN A 61 -6.93 -2.10 -5.11
N LEU A 62 -7.47 -2.14 -6.32
CA LEU A 62 -6.95 -2.92 -7.45
C LEU A 62 -5.96 -2.15 -8.35
N THR A 63 -5.63 -0.90 -8.02
CA THR A 63 -4.62 -0.15 -8.80
C THR A 63 -3.25 -0.76 -8.55
N LEU A 64 -2.58 -1.18 -9.62
CA LEU A 64 -1.18 -1.58 -9.54
C LEU A 64 -0.33 -0.38 -9.14
N HIS A 65 0.46 -0.55 -8.09
CA HIS A 65 1.31 0.49 -7.54
C HIS A 65 2.58 -0.11 -6.94
N ARG A 66 3.65 0.69 -6.90
CA ARG A 66 4.91 0.36 -6.23
C ARG A 66 5.55 1.62 -5.66
N SER A 67 6.41 1.48 -4.65
CA SER A 67 7.35 2.55 -4.31
C SER A 67 8.58 2.48 -5.20
N ILE A 68 9.13 3.63 -5.56
CA ILE A 68 10.48 3.70 -6.12
C ILE A 68 11.50 3.43 -4.99
N ALA A 69 12.65 2.88 -5.33
CA ALA A 69 13.73 2.69 -4.37
C ALA A 69 14.16 4.03 -3.76
N HIS A 70 14.30 4.06 -2.44
CA HIS A 70 14.87 5.20 -1.74
C HIS A 70 16.40 5.09 -1.82
N THR A 71 17.05 6.04 -2.49
CA THR A 71 18.50 6.00 -2.75
C THR A 71 19.29 7.09 -2.01
N ILE A 72 18.65 7.83 -1.11
CA ILE A 72 19.30 8.92 -0.37
C ILE A 72 19.69 8.44 1.02
N ASP A 73 20.98 8.49 1.31
CA ASP A 73 21.52 8.15 2.61
C ASP A 73 21.14 9.18 3.70
N ASN A 74 21.04 8.72 4.94
CA ASN A 74 20.73 9.53 6.14
C ASN A 74 19.39 10.28 6.08
N LEU A 75 18.46 9.82 5.23
CA LEU A 75 17.14 10.40 5.08
C LEU A 75 16.09 9.33 5.36
N ILE A 76 15.07 9.65 6.17
CA ILE A 76 13.98 8.73 6.49
C ILE A 76 12.69 9.22 5.83
N ARG A 77 12.11 8.39 4.96
CA ARG A 77 10.83 8.68 4.30
C ARG A 77 9.65 8.10 5.07
N TRP A 78 8.96 8.93 5.83
CA TRP A 78 7.71 8.55 6.50
C TRP A 78 6.53 8.65 5.54
N ALA A 79 5.69 7.62 5.52
CA ALA A 79 4.40 7.62 4.84
C ALA A 79 3.37 6.93 5.73
N ILE A 80 2.10 7.29 5.54
CA ILE A 80 0.96 6.67 6.22
C ILE A 80 -0.01 6.22 5.14
N ASP A 81 -0.31 4.93 5.07
CA ASP A 81 -1.41 4.40 4.26
C ASP A 81 -2.63 4.13 5.13
N ILE A 82 -3.79 4.64 4.69
CA ILE A 82 -5.08 4.44 5.34
C ILE A 82 -6.03 3.85 4.31
N ARG A 83 -6.74 2.80 4.71
CA ARG A 83 -7.69 2.09 3.84
C ARG A 83 -9.10 2.29 4.37
N TYR A 84 -9.98 2.77 3.50
CA TYR A 84 -11.41 2.82 3.76
C TYR A 84 -12.07 1.67 3.01
N VAL A 85 -12.73 0.79 3.76
CA VAL A 85 -13.51 -0.34 3.24
C VAL A 85 -14.96 -0.18 3.69
N ARG A 86 -15.90 -0.85 3.00
CA ARG A 86 -17.28 -0.89 3.51
C ARG A 86 -17.28 -1.61 4.85
N ASP A 87 -18.21 -1.21 5.71
CA ASP A 87 -18.23 -1.64 7.10
C ASP A 87 -18.45 -3.16 7.24
N ASP A 88 -19.14 -3.75 6.27
CA ASP A 88 -19.44 -5.18 6.13
C ASP A 88 -18.43 -5.96 5.28
N ASP A 89 -17.48 -5.29 4.61
CA ASP A 89 -16.43 -5.94 3.83
C ASP A 89 -15.33 -6.48 4.75
N ASP A 90 -14.75 -7.63 4.39
CA ASP A 90 -13.53 -8.11 5.03
C ASP A 90 -12.32 -7.27 4.56
N ALA A 91 -11.64 -6.61 5.50
CA ALA A 91 -10.43 -5.84 5.20
C ALA A 91 -9.21 -6.73 4.91
N GLY A 92 -9.31 -8.03 5.25
CA GLY A 92 -8.21 -8.98 5.24
C GLY A 92 -7.19 -8.73 6.36
N ALA A 93 -6.37 -9.73 6.62
CA ALA A 93 -5.17 -9.61 7.45
C ALA A 93 -3.96 -9.51 6.53
N ILE A 94 -3.33 -8.34 6.47
CA ILE A 94 -2.11 -8.15 5.67
C ILE A 94 -0.92 -8.14 6.63
N TYR A 95 0.03 -9.04 6.39
CA TYR A 95 1.30 -9.16 7.13
C TYR A 95 1.23 -9.71 8.56
N TRP A 96 0.07 -10.20 9.02
CA TRP A 96 -0.08 -10.77 10.36
C TRP A 96 -0.07 -12.29 10.38
N LYS A 97 0.54 -12.86 11.44
CA LYS A 97 0.55 -14.31 11.68
C LYS A 97 -0.85 -14.86 11.96
N ASP A 98 -1.71 -14.06 12.59
CA ASP A 98 -3.11 -14.39 12.79
C ASP A 98 -3.91 -13.89 11.58
N PRO A 99 -4.47 -14.79 10.75
CA PRO A 99 -5.24 -14.41 9.57
C PRO A 99 -6.57 -13.72 9.90
N ASN A 100 -7.00 -13.75 11.17
CA ASN A 100 -8.24 -13.09 11.62
C ASN A 100 -7.98 -11.72 12.24
N PHE A 101 -6.73 -11.33 12.47
CA PHE A 101 -6.43 -10.05 13.08
C PHE A 101 -6.66 -8.90 12.08
N GLN A 102 -7.54 -7.97 12.45
CA GLN A 102 -7.81 -6.74 11.71
C GLN A 102 -7.51 -5.55 12.61
N TRP A 103 -6.67 -4.62 12.13
CA TRP A 103 -6.46 -3.35 12.81
C TRP A 103 -7.52 -2.34 12.37
N ILE A 104 -8.66 -2.32 13.08
CA ILE A 104 -9.80 -1.48 12.75
C ILE A 104 -9.76 -0.23 13.62
N ILE A 105 -9.39 0.91 13.03
CA ILE A 105 -9.32 2.20 13.75
C ILE A 105 -10.73 2.80 13.92
N ARG A 106 -11.66 2.50 13.00
CA ARG A 106 -13.04 3.01 13.02
C ARG A 106 -13.99 2.08 12.27
N SER A 107 -15.11 1.73 12.89
CA SER A 107 -16.22 0.98 12.28
C SER A 107 -17.53 1.28 13.03
N ARG A 108 -18.68 1.06 12.38
CA ARG A 108 -20.00 1.15 13.05
C ARG A 108 -20.52 -0.21 13.51
N THR A 109 -20.16 -1.29 12.81
CA THR A 109 -20.65 -2.65 13.05
C THR A 109 -19.58 -3.61 13.58
N LYS A 110 -18.28 -3.29 13.39
CA LYS A 110 -17.17 -4.13 13.83
C LYS A 110 -16.51 -3.59 15.11
N PRO A 111 -15.91 -4.47 15.93
CA PRO A 111 -15.08 -4.06 17.04
C PRO A 111 -13.91 -3.18 16.57
N ILE A 112 -13.68 -2.06 17.27
CA ILE A 112 -12.52 -1.20 17.04
C ILE A 112 -11.32 -1.78 17.80
N THR A 113 -10.13 -1.67 17.24
CA THR A 113 -8.86 -1.97 17.92
C THR A 113 -8.34 -0.70 18.58
N PRO A 114 -8.35 -0.58 19.93
CA PRO A 114 -7.74 0.55 20.62
C PRO A 114 -6.26 0.68 20.32
N LEU A 115 -5.72 1.90 20.42
CA LEU A 115 -4.30 2.14 20.20
C LEU A 115 -3.42 1.34 21.17
N ASN A 116 -3.82 1.24 22.44
CA ASN A 116 -3.05 0.49 23.46
C ASN A 116 -2.97 -1.01 23.11
N ASP A 117 -4.11 -1.62 22.75
CA ASP A 117 -4.16 -3.02 22.32
C ASP A 117 -3.34 -3.29 21.05
N TRP A 118 -3.22 -2.30 20.17
CA TRP A 118 -2.32 -2.38 19.01
C TRP A 118 -0.85 -2.26 19.41
N LEU A 119 -0.51 -1.34 20.32
CA LEU A 119 0.85 -1.15 20.82
C LEU A 119 1.40 -2.39 21.54
N GLU A 120 0.56 -3.15 22.24
CA GLU A 120 0.95 -4.40 22.91
C GLU A 120 1.32 -5.54 21.95
N LYS A 121 1.09 -5.38 20.63
CA LYS A 121 1.40 -6.39 19.61
C LYS A 121 2.79 -6.24 18.97
N TRP A 122 3.55 -5.21 19.34
CA TRP A 122 4.90 -4.88 18.85
C TRP A 122 5.90 -4.82 20.00
#